data_AF-A0A644YYL4-F1
#
_entry.id   AF-A0A644YYL4-F1
#
_cell.length_a   1.000
_cell.length_b   1.000
_cell.length_c   1.000
_cell.angle_alpha   90.00
_cell.angle_beta   90.00
_cell.angle_gamma   90.00
#
_symmetry.space_group_name_H-M   'P 1'
#
loop_
_entity.id
_entity.type
_entity.pdbx_description
1 polymer ?
#
loop_
_entity_poly.entity_id
_entity_poly.type
_entity_poly.pdbx_seq_one_letter_code
_entity_poly.pdbx_strand_id
1 'polypeptide(L)' 'MGGESDRNARPLDYAWVLDVREQCLRQGVKFEFRQCGSNFVKDGKLYQLPVHQLMSQARKANINT' A
#
# COMPACT_ATOMS: atom_id res chain seq x y z
N MET A 1 -4.19 -5.00 -4.55
CA MET A 1 -2.98 -5.04 -3.68
C MET A 1 -3.35 -4.61 -2.27
N GLY A 2 -2.81 -5.29 -1.25
CA GLY A 2 -3.11 -5.04 0.17
C GLY A 2 -1.93 -5.43 1.07
N GLY A 3 -1.71 -4.68 2.14
CA GLY A 3 -0.65 -4.96 3.13
C GLY A 3 -1.11 -5.85 4.29
N GLU A 4 -0.15 -6.53 4.92
CA GLU A 4 -0.37 -7.38 6.09
C GLU A 4 -0.74 -6.55 7.33
N SER A 5 -1.56 -7.11 8.24
CA SER A 5 -2.09 -6.41 9.43
C SER A 5 -1.52 -6.89 10.78
N ASP A 6 -0.65 -7.90 10.77
CA ASP A 6 -0.07 -8.48 11.97
C ASP A 6 0.95 -7.57 12.68
N ARG A 7 1.22 -7.86 13.96
CA ARG A 7 2.26 -7.17 14.75
C ARG A 7 3.66 -7.35 14.16
N ASN A 8 3.90 -8.47 13.48
CA ASN A 8 5.13 -8.79 12.78
C ASN A 8 4.98 -8.69 11.25
N ALA A 9 3.96 -7.97 10.77
CA ALA A 9 3.73 -7.75 9.35
C ALA A 9 4.98 -7.22 8.67
N ARG A 10 5.25 -7.70 7.45
CA ARG A 10 6.38 -7.17 6.68
C ARG A 10 6.16 -5.68 6.40
N PRO A 11 7.21 -4.84 6.44
CA PRO A 11 7.08 -3.45 6.03
C PRO A 11 6.60 -3.37 4.58
N LEU A 12 5.46 -2.73 4.36
CA LEU A 12 4.94 -2.42 3.04
C LEU A 12 5.60 -1.12 2.55
N ASP A 13 6.53 -1.23 1.61
CA ASP A 13 7.15 -0.08 0.98
C ASP A 13 6.23 0.55 -0.07
N TYR A 14 5.88 1.82 0.12
CA TYR A 14 5.05 2.57 -0.81
C TYR A 14 5.69 2.73 -2.19
N ALA A 15 7.02 2.80 -2.29
CA ALA A 15 7.71 2.85 -3.57
C ALA A 15 7.48 1.56 -4.37
N TRP A 16 7.46 0.41 -3.70
CA TRP A 16 7.12 -0.87 -4.33
C TRP A 16 5.66 -0.92 -4.80
N VAL A 17 4.72 -0.36 -4.02
CA VAL A 17 3.31 -0.23 -4.44
C VAL A 17 3.17 0.58 -5.74
N LEU A 18 3.92 1.67 -5.87
CA LEU A 18 3.94 2.50 -7.08
C LEU A 18 4.54 1.76 -8.27
N ASP A 19 5.62 1.00 -8.07
CA ASP A 19 6.23 0.18 -9.12
C ASP A 19 5.25 -0.88 -9.66
N VAL A 20 4.55 -1.60 -8.77
CA VAL A 20 3.51 -2.57 -9.17
C VAL A 20 2.37 -1.89 -9.92
N ARG A 21 1.94 -0.69 -9.50
CA ARG A 21 0.94 0.10 -10.23
C ARG A 21 1.41 0.42 -11.66
N GLU A 22 2.65 0.86 -11.82
CA GLU A 22 3.23 1.15 -13.13
C GLU A 22 3.28 -0.11 -14.02
N GLN A 23 3.58 -1.27 -13.45
CA GLN A 23 3.51 -2.54 -14.18
C GLN A 23 2.08 -2.85 -14.66
N CYS A 24 1.07 -2.66 -13.81
CA CYS A 24 -0.34 -2.84 -14.19
C CYS A 24 -0.77 -1.87 -15.30
N LEU A 25 -0.39 -0.60 -15.19
CA LEU A 25 -0.67 0.42 -16.20
C LEU A 25 -0.05 0.07 -17.55
N ARG A 26 1.20 -0.39 -17.56
CA ARG A 26 1.88 -0.84 -18.79
C ARG A 26 1.20 -2.03 -19.46
N GLN A 27 0.56 -2.89 -18.67
CA GLN A 27 -0.18 -4.06 -19.17
C GLN A 27 -1.64 -3.75 -19.47
N GLY A 28 -2.12 -2.54 -19.21
CA GLY A 28 -3.53 -2.15 -19.39
C GLY A 28 -4.50 -2.86 -18.44
N VAL A 29 -4.01 -3.35 -17.30
CA VAL A 29 -4.83 -4.01 -16.28
C VAL A 29 -5.14 -3.07 -15.12
N LYS A 30 -6.33 -3.21 -14.52
CA LYS A 30 -6.76 -2.37 -13.40
C LYS A 30 -5.91 -2.63 -12.16
N PHE A 31 -5.41 -1.56 -11.57
CA PHE A 31 -4.73 -1.59 -10.29
C PHE A 31 -5.63 -1.01 -9.20
N GLU A 32 -5.73 -1.73 -8.09
CA GLU A 32 -6.49 -1.29 -6.92
C GLU A 32 -5.67 -1.46 -5.64
N PHE A 33 -5.47 -0.36 -4.92
CA PHE A 33 -4.81 -0.33 -3.63
C PHE A 33 -5.85 -0.34 -2.51
N ARG A 34 -6.14 -1.53 -1.99
CA ARG A 34 -7.27 -1.75 -1.06
C ARG A 34 -6.91 -1.48 0.40
N GLN A 35 -5.65 -1.72 0.78
CA GLN A 35 -5.25 -1.72 2.18
C GLN A 35 -3.75 -1.45 2.36
N CYS A 36 -3.38 -0.59 3.30
CA CYS A 36 -1.99 -0.42 3.75
C CYS A 36 -1.54 -1.58 4.66
N GLY A 37 -0.24 -1.76 4.84
CA GLY A 37 0.29 -2.62 5.90
C GLY A 37 0.28 -1.91 7.26
N SER A 38 0.16 -2.67 8.35
CA SER A 38 0.36 -2.14 9.72
C SER A 38 1.76 -1.56 9.90
N ASN A 39 2.76 -2.09 9.19
CA ASN A 39 4.07 -1.48 9.01
C ASN A 39 4.14 -0.88 7.60
N PHE A 40 4.03 0.44 7.46
CA PHE A 40 4.01 1.13 6.17
C PHE A 40 5.24 2.02 6.01
N VAL A 41 6.04 1.82 4.96
CA VAL A 41 7.23 2.62 4.69
C VAL A 41 6.93 3.61 3.58
N LYS A 42 7.15 4.89 3.84
CA LYS A 42 7.04 5.96 2.84
C LYS A 42 8.18 6.94 3.00
N ASP A 43 8.85 7.28 1.90
CA ASP A 43 9.99 8.20 1.88
C ASP A 43 11.11 7.81 2.87
N GLY A 44 11.35 6.50 3.02
CA GLY A 44 12.33 5.94 3.96
C GLY A 44 11.92 5.98 5.44
N LYS A 45 10.71 6.44 5.77
CA LYS A 45 10.17 6.46 7.14
C LYS A 45 9.17 5.33 7.34
N LEU A 46 9.32 4.60 8.45
CA LEU A 46 8.37 3.60 8.89
C LEU A 46 7.24 4.25 9.69
N TYR A 47 6.01 4.01 9.26
CA TYR A 47 4.77 4.40 9.90
C TYR A 47 4.04 3.16 10.39
N GLN A 48 3.75 3.11 11.69
CA GLN A 48 2.90 2.08 12.25
C GLN A 48 1.45 2.54 12.20
N LEU A 49 0.67 1.93 11.30
CA LEU A 49 -0.73 2.27 11.09
C LEU A 49 -1.61 1.31 11.89
N PRO A 50 -2.58 1.83 12.66
CA PRO A 50 -3.53 0.96 13.36
C PRO A 50 -4.45 0.26 12.34
N VAL A 51 -4.79 -1.00 12.60
CA VAL A 51 -5.52 -1.89 11.66
C VAL A 51 -6.81 -1.25 11.12
N HIS A 52 -7.56 -0.56 11.98
CA HIS A 52 -8.80 0.12 11.59
C HIS A 52 -8.61 1.27 10.57
N GLN A 53 -7.39 1.80 10.42
CA GLN A 53 -7.08 2.87 9.48
C GLN A 53 -6.50 2.37 8.15
N LEU A 54 -6.11 1.11 8.02
CA LEU A 54 -5.37 0.61 6.86
C LEU A 54 -6.10 0.82 5.53
N MET A 55 -7.41 0.54 5.49
CA MET A 55 -8.23 0.78 4.30
C MET A 55 -8.45 2.28 4.03
N SER A 56 -8.66 3.08 5.09
CA SER A 56 -8.85 4.52 4.94
C SER A 56 -7.59 5.19 4.39
N GLN A 57 -6.42 4.82 4.90
CA GLN A 57 -5.13 5.35 4.43
C GLN A 57 -4.82 4.91 3.00
N ALA A 58 -5.14 3.68 2.63
CA ALA A 58 -4.99 3.21 1.24
C ALA A 58 -5.87 4.01 0.27
N ARG A 59 -7.13 4.28 0.64
CA ARG A 59 -8.03 5.13 -0.17
C ARG A 59 -7.52 6.56 -0.32
N LYS A 60 -6.94 7.14 0.74
CA LYS A 60 -6.34 8.48 0.69
C LYS A 60 -5.13 8.58 -0.24
N ALA A 61 -4.44 7.46 -0.53
CA ALA A 61 -3.35 7.46 -1.50
C ALA A 61 -3.85 7.79 -2.92
N ASN A 62 -5.12 7.51 -3.23
CA ASN A 62 -5.78 7.86 -4.50
C ASN A 62 -4.99 7.43 -5.75
N ILE A 63 -4.45 6.20 -5.73
CA ILE A 63 -3.61 5.64 -6.80
C ILE A 63 -4.31 4.56 -7.64
N ASN A 64 -5.62 4.36 -7.44
CA ASN A 64 -6.41 3.38 -8.21
C ASN A 64 -6.57 3.81 -9.67
N THR A 65 -6.68 2.84 -10.58
CA THR A 65 -6.76 3.05 -12.04
C THR A 65 -7.86 2.20 -12.66
#